data_AF-X0ZPW9-F1
#
_entry.id   AF-X0ZPW9-F1
#
_cell.length_a   1.000
_cell.length_b   1.000
_cell.length_c   1.000
_cell.angle_alpha   90.00
_cell.angle_beta   90.00
_cell.angle_gamma   90.00
#
_symmetry.space_group_name_H-M   'P 1'
#
loop_
_entity.id
_entity.type
_entity.pdbx_description
1 polymer ?
#
loop_
_entity_poly.entity_id
_entity_poly.type
_entity_poly.pdbx_seq_one_letter_code
_entity_poly.pdbx_strand_id
1 'polypeptide(L)'
;MIVRTNRGLKASYNELTAGDVFIGNLSLKYLKQPMLIDMLERGIRCLPSPLAQTLNNSKVAQAFVLHEWMLPHTRAISRRTDLIDAINTFGKNDIGP
;
A
#
# COMPACT_ATOMS: atom_id res chain seq x y z
N MET A 1 -10.42 -2.44 -22.20
CA MET A 1 -11.59 -2.68 -21.35
C MET A 1 -11.50 -1.84 -20.08
N ILE A 2 -12.63 -1.30 -19.59
CA ILE A 2 -12.71 -0.59 -18.30
C ILE A 2 -13.67 -1.35 -17.37
N VAL A 3 -13.14 -1.85 -16.26
CA VAL A 3 -13.90 -2.61 -15.25
C VAL A 3 -14.08 -1.75 -14.00
N ARG A 4 -15.31 -1.60 -13.53
CA ARG A 4 -15.65 -0.67 -12.42
C ARG A 4 -16.14 -1.35 -11.13
N THR A 5 -16.26 -2.67 -11.14
CA THR A 5 -16.80 -3.41 -9.99
C THR A 5 -15.93 -4.62 -9.67
N ASN A 6 -15.85 -4.98 -8.40
CA ASN A 6 -15.15 -6.20 -7.97
C ASN A 6 -15.78 -7.46 -8.59
N ARG A 7 -17.11 -7.48 -8.80
CA ARG A 7 -17.81 -8.58 -9.47
C ARG A 7 -17.37 -8.70 -10.94
N GLY A 8 -17.34 -7.58 -11.66
CA GLY A 8 -16.86 -7.54 -13.04
C GLY A 8 -15.40 -7.94 -13.14
N LEU A 9 -14.56 -7.46 -12.22
CA LEU A 9 -13.14 -7.81 -12.18
C LEU A 9 -12.94 -9.31 -12.03
N LYS A 10 -13.69 -9.96 -11.13
CA LYS A 10 -13.62 -11.42 -10.95
C LYS A 10 -14.08 -12.17 -12.20
N ALA A 11 -15.13 -11.68 -12.86
CA ALA A 11 -15.67 -12.33 -14.05
C ALA A 11 -14.70 -12.29 -15.24
N SER A 12 -13.99 -11.18 -15.44
CA SER A 12 -13.10 -10.96 -16.58
C SER A 12 -11.60 -11.00 -16.21
N TYR A 13 -11.24 -11.53 -15.04
CA TYR A 13 -9.89 -11.36 -14.48
C TYR A 13 -8.79 -11.89 -15.40
N ASN A 14 -9.02 -13.08 -15.99
CA ASN A 14 -8.05 -13.74 -16.86
C ASN A 14 -8.01 -13.12 -18.27
N GLU A 15 -9.02 -12.33 -18.64
CA GLU A 15 -9.15 -11.70 -19.96
C GLU A 15 -8.50 -10.31 -19.99
N LEU A 16 -8.28 -9.70 -18.82
CA LEU A 16 -7.65 -8.40 -18.72
C LEU A 16 -6.20 -8.43 -19.24
N THR A 17 -5.81 -7.40 -19.97
CA THR A 17 -4.47 -7.28 -20.53
C THR A 17 -3.86 -5.89 -20.28
N ALA A 18 -2.64 -5.71 -20.75
CA ALA A 18 -1.94 -4.44 -20.67
C ALA A 18 -2.77 -3.31 -21.31
N GLY A 19 -2.91 -2.19 -20.59
CA GLY A 19 -3.72 -1.05 -21.02
C GLY A 19 -5.19 -1.10 -20.59
N ASP A 20 -5.69 -2.25 -20.12
CA ASP A 20 -7.01 -2.29 -19.48
C ASP A 20 -7.00 -1.55 -18.14
N VAL A 21 -8.18 -1.08 -17.73
CA VAL A 21 -8.33 -0.25 -16.52
C VAL A 21 -9.28 -0.90 -15.54
N PHE A 22 -8.84 -1.06 -14.29
CA PHE A 22 -9.72 -1.36 -13.17
C PHE A 22 -9.93 -0.10 -12.33
N ILE A 23 -11.18 0.30 -12.14
CA ILE A 23 -11.58 1.43 -11.30
C ILE A 23 -12.31 0.88 -10.08
N GLY A 24 -11.65 0.91 -8.93
CA GLY A 24 -12.21 0.45 -7.67
C GLY A 24 -11.15 -0.01 -6.68
N ASN A 25 -11.57 -0.11 -5.42
CA ASN A 25 -10.77 -0.76 -4.38
C ASN A 25 -11.02 -2.27 -4.39
N LEU A 26 -9.96 -3.07 -4.38
CA LEU A 26 -10.09 -4.52 -4.20
C LEU A 26 -10.66 -4.83 -2.82
N SER A 27 -11.72 -5.64 -2.79
CA SER A 27 -12.40 -6.04 -1.55
C SER A 27 -11.93 -7.39 -0.98
N LEU A 28 -11.07 -8.12 -1.69
CA LEU A 28 -10.62 -9.46 -1.31
C LEU A 28 -9.53 -9.41 -0.24
N LYS A 29 -9.88 -9.62 1.04
CA LYS A 29 -8.95 -9.46 2.17
C LYS A 29 -7.62 -10.19 2.02
N TYR A 30 -7.64 -11.48 1.65
CA TYR A 30 -6.43 -12.32 1.59
C TYR A 30 -5.73 -12.31 0.22
N LEU A 31 -6.46 -11.97 -0.85
CA LEU A 31 -5.95 -11.98 -2.22
C LEU A 31 -5.62 -10.58 -2.74
N LYS A 32 -5.88 -9.53 -1.96
CA LYS A 32 -5.67 -8.14 -2.40
C LYS A 32 -4.24 -7.91 -2.86
N GLN A 33 -3.23 -8.24 -2.05
CA GLN A 33 -1.83 -7.99 -2.41
C GLN A 33 -1.39 -8.83 -3.62
N PRO A 34 -1.60 -10.17 -3.67
CA PRO A 34 -1.26 -10.96 -4.85
C PRO A 34 -1.92 -10.46 -6.13
N MET A 35 -3.21 -10.07 -6.08
CA MET A 35 -3.91 -9.55 -7.26
C MET A 35 -3.39 -8.19 -7.69
N LEU A 36 -3.11 -7.28 -6.75
CA LEU A 36 -2.53 -5.98 -7.07
C LEU A 36 -1.16 -6.12 -7.74
N ILE A 37 -0.36 -7.10 -7.33
CA ILE A 37 0.93 -7.43 -7.95
C ILE A 37 0.70 -8.00 -9.35
N ASP A 38 -0.11 -9.05 -9.50
CA ASP A 38 -0.39 -9.65 -10.82
C ASP A 38 -0.94 -8.63 -11.82
N MET A 39 -1.89 -7.79 -11.40
CA MET A 39 -2.47 -6.76 -12.25
C MET A 39 -1.43 -5.71 -12.67
N LEU A 40 -0.52 -5.34 -11.75
CA LEU A 40 0.56 -4.41 -12.06
C LEU A 40 1.55 -5.02 -13.07
N GLU A 41 1.97 -6.26 -12.87
CA GLU A 41 2.89 -7.00 -13.76
C GLU A 41 2.28 -7.20 -15.16
N ARG A 42 0.97 -7.43 -15.25
CA ARG A 42 0.24 -7.56 -16.52
C ARG A 42 -0.03 -6.22 -17.21
N GLY A 43 0.40 -5.09 -16.64
CA GLY A 43 0.18 -3.76 -17.21
C GLY A 43 -1.27 -3.26 -17.12
N ILE A 44 -2.08 -3.82 -16.21
CA ILE A 44 -3.46 -3.39 -15.96
C ILE A 44 -3.40 -2.14 -15.07
N ARG A 45 -4.00 -1.05 -15.53
CA ARG A 45 -4.04 0.21 -14.80
C ARG A 45 -5.11 0.17 -13.70
N CYS A 46 -4.69 0.16 -12.45
CA CYS A 46 -5.62 0.28 -11.31
C CYS A 46 -5.81 1.74 -10.89
N LEU A 47 -7.06 2.13 -10.61
CA LEU A 47 -7.45 3.42 -10.05
C LEU A 47 -8.37 3.19 -8.85
N PRO A 48 -7.91 3.43 -7.60
CA PRO A 48 -6.58 3.91 -7.21
C PRO A 48 -5.44 2.94 -7.55
N SER A 49 -4.20 3.43 -7.62
CA SER A 49 -3.03 2.62 -7.98
C SER A 49 -2.81 1.46 -6.99
N PRO A 50 -2.13 0.37 -7.41
CA PRO A 50 -1.83 -0.76 -6.53
C PRO A 50 -1.08 -0.35 -5.25
N LEU A 51 -0.12 0.59 -5.38
CA LEU A 51 0.60 1.14 -4.25
C LEU A 51 -0.34 1.90 -3.30
N ALA A 52 -1.17 2.81 -3.82
CA ALA A 52 -2.10 3.59 -2.99
C ALA A 52 -3.08 2.68 -2.23
N GLN A 53 -3.60 1.65 -2.89
CA GLN A 53 -4.50 0.68 -2.25
C GLN A 53 -3.81 -0.16 -1.17
N THR A 54 -2.51 -0.43 -1.32
CA THR A 54 -1.69 -1.13 -0.31
C THR A 54 -1.41 -0.23 0.89
N LEU A 55 -0.97 1.01 0.63
CA LEU A 55 -0.61 1.97 1.67
C LEU A 55 -1.82 2.38 2.53
N ASN A 56 -3.01 2.55 1.95
CA ASN A 56 -4.22 2.95 2.68
C ASN A 56 -4.47 2.06 3.94
N ASN A 57 -4.18 0.76 3.83
CA ASN A 57 -4.47 -0.20 4.89
C ASN A 57 -3.37 -0.35 5.96
N SER A 58 -2.23 0.34 5.86
CA SER A 58 -1.11 0.17 6.79
C SER A 58 -0.36 1.47 7.09
N LYS A 59 -0.53 1.99 8.31
CA LYS A 59 0.24 3.14 8.80
C LYS A 59 1.75 2.86 8.82
N VAL A 60 2.14 1.62 9.10
CA VAL A 60 3.54 1.21 9.09
C VAL A 60 4.10 1.26 7.67
N ALA A 61 3.34 0.78 6.67
CA ALA A 61 3.76 0.87 5.28
C ALA A 61 3.80 2.33 4.79
N GLN A 62 2.83 3.16 5.20
CA GLN A 62 2.85 4.60 4.94
C GLN A 62 4.10 5.25 5.54
N ALA A 63 4.38 5.01 6.82
CA ALA A 63 5.56 5.53 7.52
C ALA A 63 6.89 4.96 7.02
N PHE A 64 6.88 3.86 6.26
CA PHE A 64 8.08 3.34 5.61
C PHE A 64 8.29 3.98 4.23
N VAL A 65 7.26 3.95 3.38
CA VAL A 65 7.35 4.39 1.98
C VAL A 65 7.29 5.91 1.85
N LEU A 66 6.52 6.59 2.70
CA LEU A 66 6.23 8.02 2.59
C LEU A 66 6.97 8.88 3.62
N HIS A 67 7.94 8.33 4.35
CA HIS A 67 8.54 8.98 5.52
C HIS A 67 9.12 10.38 5.24
N GLU A 68 9.69 10.60 4.05
CA GLU A 68 10.25 11.91 3.66
C GLU A 68 9.21 13.03 3.57
N TRP A 69 7.93 12.68 3.40
CA TRP A 69 6.82 13.64 3.33
C TRP A 69 6.00 13.68 4.64
N MET A 70 6.39 12.92 5.66
CA MET A 70 5.73 12.91 6.96
C MET A 70 6.42 13.84 7.96
N LEU A 71 5.80 14.03 9.13
CA LEU A 71 6.42 14.81 10.21
C LEU A 71 7.80 14.22 10.57
N PRO A 72 8.78 15.06 10.95
CA PRO A 72 10.10 14.59 11.36
C PRO A 72 10.01 13.46 12.38
N HIS A 73 10.93 12.50 12.25
CA HIS A 73 11.01 11.31 13.11
C HIS A 73 9.84 10.31 12.99
N THR A 74 8.90 10.51 12.05
CA THR A 74 7.94 9.46 11.68
C THR A 74 8.68 8.30 11.02
N ARG A 75 8.60 7.12 11.63
CA ARG A 75 9.28 5.91 11.13
C ARG A 75 8.50 4.64 11.43
N ALA A 76 8.65 3.66 10.56
CA ALA A 76 8.23 2.30 10.84
C ALA A 76 9.18 1.65 11.87
N ILE A 77 8.62 0.89 12.81
CA ILE A 77 9.38 0.05 13.76
C ILE A 77 9.17 -1.40 13.35
N SER A 78 10.22 -2.04 12.82
CA SER A 78 10.13 -3.41 12.30
C SER A 78 10.71 -4.44 13.27
N ARG A 79 11.70 -4.03 14.06
CA ARG A 79 12.41 -4.86 15.04
C ARG A 79 12.60 -4.11 16.36
N ARG A 80 12.92 -4.86 17.41
CA ARG A 80 13.20 -4.30 18.75
C ARG A 80 14.35 -3.30 18.74
N THR A 81 15.37 -3.51 17.93
CA THR A 81 16.50 -2.58 17.77
C THR A 81 16.04 -1.22 17.26
N ASP A 82 15.13 -1.19 16.28
CA ASP A 82 14.57 0.04 15.72
C ASP A 82 13.79 0.81 16.79
N LEU A 83 13.10 0.09 17.68
CA LEU A 83 12.35 0.69 18.78
C LEU A 83 13.29 1.35 19.80
N ILE A 84 14.35 0.66 20.21
CA ILE A 84 15.33 1.20 21.16
C ILE A 84 15.99 2.47 20.59
N ASP A 85 16.37 2.42 19.31
CA ASP A 85 16.94 3.56 18.59
C ASP A 85 15.96 4.75 18.51
N ALA A 86 14.67 4.48 18.22
CA ALA A 86 13.64 5.50 18.20
C ALA A 86 13.44 6.15 19.59
N ILE A 87 13.37 5.36 20.65
CA ILE A 87 13.23 5.86 22.04
C ILE A 87 14.41 6.76 22.40
N ASN A 88 15.64 6.32 22.13
CA ASN A 88 16.84 7.12 22.41
C ASN A 88 16.85 8.44 21.62
N THR A 89 16.47 8.38 20.35
CA THR A 89 16.38 9.58 19.49
C THR A 89 15.33 10.56 20.01
N PHE A 90 14.16 10.06 20.40
CA PHE A 90 13.06 10.90 20.87
C PHE A 90 13.39 11.53 22.22
N GLY A 91 13.95 10.75 23.15
CA GLY A 91 14.42 11.26 24.45
C GLY A 91 15.53 12.31 24.32
N LYS A 92 16.47 12.13 23.37
CA LYS A 92 17.50 13.13 23.09
C LYS A 92 16.93 14.46 22.56
N ASN A 93 15.83 14.38 21.82
CA ASN A 93 15.21 15.52 21.15
C ASN A 93 14.01 16.11 21.92
N ASP A 94 13.73 15.64 23.13
CA ASP A 94 12.58 16.07 23.95
C ASP A 94 11.23 15.88 23.22
N ILE A 95 11.08 14.76 22.50
CA ILE A 95 9.89 14.43 21.72
C ILE A 95 9.03 13.41 22.47
N GLY A 96 7.85 13.85 22.91
CA GLY A 96 6.93 13.06 23.72
C GLY A 96 6.87 13.54 25.17
N PRO A 97 5.93 13.02 25.98
CA PRO A 97 5.86 13.32 27.42
C PRO A 97 6.95 12.63 28.23
#